data_AF-A0A7V5F051-F1
#
_entry.id   AF-A0A7V5F051-F1
#
_cell.length_a   1.000
_cell.length_b   1.000
_cell.length_c   1.000
_cell.angle_alpha   90.00
_cell.angle_beta   90.00
_cell.angle_gamma   90.00
#
_symmetry.space_group_name_H-M   'P 1'
#
loop_
_entity.id
_entity.type
_entity.pdbx_description
1 polymer ?
#
loop_
_entity_poly.entity_id
_entity_poly.type
_entity_poly.pdbx_seq_one_letter_code
_entity_poly.pdbx_strand_id
1 'polypeptide(L)'
;MSDLNLSHRTPYKKSARIVGDCLVAGSLVSTTRGLVPIEDVEVGNEVYTQKGIKKVTELFYQPEQPLLQVNSSSNIFENRVTRGHKFKVLNKDLTYAFKASKDLTTDDYLIMQPSLMDIKDNFDKGEVYALGLFMSDGSIDRNRDKNINYVTFSNNCKATLKYVRDVFKVKSKIYKSKTTNILKISNAKKSEKFLKKFDVSNKYSHNININSKIMSFSNESILSFLSGFIDGDGFIRDNGKNEIVITSVSHKFLKKLAILLFDRFGVISSIVNSTKKDDERILNDRIIKSNYDCYNLTFTGSNAYFFKDKLNLLNEKKRDRLNSFNYCPDPTDTSYLPYFGKIIFDIFSKKHLGSGWYQSENGKKFRLGIKYPNGTKIRYAKELSDNIRIYSETVESLNILEKLRHLDKKLYKHLKYIVDNKIRFLKVKSVKKVSDEITYDFTVEDVHEFFVNGVISQNCVGKYHPHGDTAVYDALVRMAQDFSLRKPLVDGQGNFGSIDGDNAAA
;
A
#
# COMPACT_ATOMS: atom_id res chain seq x y z
N MET A 1 24.21 10.90 -45.45
CA MET A 1 23.13 11.31 -44.51
C MET A 1 22.20 12.38 -45.09
N SER A 2 22.68 13.24 -46.00
CA SER A 2 21.87 14.14 -46.84
C SER A 2 20.80 13.41 -47.66
N ASP A 3 21.13 12.22 -48.16
CA ASP A 3 20.29 11.48 -49.12
C ASP A 3 19.04 10.86 -48.47
N LEU A 4 18.99 10.86 -47.14
CA LEU A 4 17.84 10.38 -46.34
C LEU A 4 17.04 11.53 -45.70
N ASN A 5 17.33 12.79 -46.05
CA ASN A 5 16.72 13.97 -45.42
C ASN A 5 16.90 14.03 -43.87
N LEU A 6 17.96 13.38 -43.37
CA LEU A 6 18.31 13.39 -41.95
C LEU A 6 19.39 14.45 -41.72
N SER A 7 19.04 15.52 -40.99
CA SER A 7 19.98 16.55 -40.55
C SER A 7 20.29 16.40 -39.06
N HIS A 8 21.42 16.95 -38.61
CA HIS A 8 21.76 17.04 -37.19
C HIS A 8 20.77 17.88 -36.36
N ARG A 9 19.86 18.62 -37.02
CA ARG A 9 18.78 19.39 -36.40
C ARG A 9 17.43 18.67 -36.43
N THR A 10 17.33 17.52 -37.10
CA THR A 10 16.09 16.77 -37.24
C THR A 10 15.77 16.07 -35.91
N PRO A 11 14.57 16.23 -35.34
CA PRO A 11 14.18 15.52 -34.12
C PRO A 11 14.26 14.01 -34.38
N TYR A 12 15.11 13.30 -33.64
CA TYR A 12 15.25 11.85 -33.78
C TYR A 12 14.37 11.12 -32.77
N LYS A 13 13.72 10.03 -33.21
CA LYS A 13 13.01 9.09 -32.33
C LYS A 13 13.95 7.91 -32.06
N LYS A 14 14.44 7.77 -30.83
CA LYS A 14 15.33 6.67 -30.42
C LYS A 14 14.67 5.33 -30.74
N SER A 15 15.38 4.45 -31.46
CA SER A 15 14.84 3.21 -32.04
C SER A 15 14.57 2.09 -31.03
N ALA A 16 15.04 2.21 -29.78
CA ALA A 16 14.68 1.30 -28.70
C ALA A 16 14.60 2.07 -27.36
N ARG A 17 13.43 2.05 -26.72
CA ARG A 17 13.23 2.42 -25.31
C ARG A 17 13.05 1.14 -24.47
N ILE A 18 13.97 0.18 -24.64
CA ILE A 18 14.02 -0.99 -23.75
C ILE A 18 14.80 -0.54 -22.51
N VAL A 19 14.18 -0.67 -21.35
CA VAL A 19 14.74 -0.26 -20.07
C VAL A 19 14.63 -1.44 -19.10
N GLY A 20 15.74 -1.94 -18.57
CA GLY A 20 15.75 -3.26 -17.92
C GLY A 20 14.87 -3.41 -16.67
N ASP A 21 14.36 -2.31 -16.09
CA ASP A 21 13.80 -2.25 -14.73
C ASP A 21 12.33 -1.78 -14.75
N CYS A 22 11.40 -2.70 -15.00
CA CYS A 22 9.97 -2.40 -15.15
C CYS A 22 9.01 -3.25 -14.28
N LEU A 23 7.78 -2.75 -14.18
CA LEU A 23 6.64 -3.34 -13.45
C LEU A 23 5.56 -3.85 -14.42
N VAL A 24 4.75 -4.81 -13.99
CA VAL A 24 3.61 -5.30 -14.79
C VAL A 24 2.38 -4.40 -14.72
N ALA A 25 1.51 -4.51 -15.72
CA ALA A 25 0.17 -3.91 -15.71
C ALA A 25 -0.60 -4.27 -14.42
N GLY A 26 -1.41 -3.33 -13.94
CA GLY A 26 -2.19 -3.41 -12.72
C GLY A 26 -1.42 -3.10 -11.44
N SER A 27 -0.11 -2.85 -11.52
CA SER A 27 0.68 -2.34 -10.40
C SER A 27 0.19 -0.94 -10.03
N LEU A 28 -0.16 -0.71 -8.76
CA LEU A 28 -0.85 0.49 -8.33
C LEU A 28 0.13 1.54 -7.81
N VAL A 29 0.29 2.63 -8.55
CA VAL A 29 1.15 3.76 -8.22
C VAL A 29 0.39 4.76 -7.35
N SER A 30 1.00 5.24 -6.27
CA SER A 30 0.40 6.28 -5.42
C SER A 30 0.58 7.66 -6.07
N THR A 31 -0.54 8.29 -6.45
CA THR A 31 -0.58 9.60 -7.11
C THR A 31 -1.48 10.59 -6.36
N THR A 32 -1.37 11.89 -6.65
CA THR A 32 -2.26 12.92 -6.08
C THR A 32 -3.74 12.76 -6.49
N ARG A 33 -4.03 11.90 -7.48
CA ARG A 33 -5.38 11.54 -7.93
C ARG A 33 -5.87 10.19 -7.39
N GLY A 34 -5.06 9.54 -6.55
CA GLY A 34 -5.33 8.21 -5.99
C GLY A 34 -4.40 7.15 -6.52
N LEU A 35 -4.75 5.90 -6.28
CA LEU A 35 -4.00 4.78 -6.85
C LEU A 35 -4.30 4.67 -8.34
N VAL A 36 -3.26 4.75 -9.17
CA VAL A 36 -3.37 4.66 -10.63
C VAL A 36 -2.61 3.42 -11.08
N PRO A 37 -3.22 2.50 -11.86
CA PRO A 37 -2.49 1.42 -12.51
C PRO A 37 -1.34 1.99 -13.34
N ILE A 38 -0.17 1.36 -13.30
CA ILE A 38 1.03 1.90 -13.95
C ILE A 38 0.85 2.14 -15.45
N GLU A 39 0.06 1.31 -16.12
CA GLU A 39 -0.30 1.45 -17.53
C GLU A 39 -1.13 2.70 -17.84
N ASP A 40 -1.80 3.26 -16.83
CA ASP A 40 -2.65 4.45 -16.94
C ASP A 40 -1.93 5.73 -16.45
N VAL A 41 -0.65 5.63 -16.08
CA VAL A 41 0.15 6.80 -15.66
C VAL A 41 0.55 7.64 -16.88
N GLU A 42 0.36 8.95 -16.78
CA GLU A 42 0.66 9.90 -17.85
C GLU A 42 1.80 10.86 -17.48
N VAL A 43 2.50 11.40 -18.48
CA VAL A 43 3.46 12.50 -18.27
C VAL A 43 2.76 13.70 -17.64
N GLY A 44 3.39 14.32 -16.65
CA GLY A 44 2.85 15.41 -15.85
C GLY A 44 1.99 14.96 -14.66
N ASN A 45 1.68 13.68 -14.53
CA ASN A 45 1.07 13.16 -13.30
C ASN A 45 2.00 13.37 -12.11
N GLU A 46 1.41 13.59 -10.94
CA GLU A 46 2.13 13.81 -9.70
C GLU A 46 2.09 12.55 -8.83
N VAL A 47 3.27 12.02 -8.50
CA VAL A 47 3.45 10.78 -7.73
C VAL A 47 4.07 11.07 -6.36
N TYR A 48 3.78 10.18 -5.40
CA TYR A 48 4.36 10.26 -4.07
C TYR A 48 5.73 9.59 -3.98
N THR A 49 6.65 10.27 -3.29
CA THR A 49 8.04 9.85 -3.04
C THR A 49 8.41 10.18 -1.59
N GLN A 50 9.53 9.68 -1.04
CA GLN A 50 9.95 10.08 0.31
C GLN A 50 10.48 11.52 0.36
N LYS A 51 10.69 12.14 -0.81
CA LYS A 51 11.14 13.53 -0.97
C LYS A 51 9.99 14.49 -1.30
N GLY A 52 8.75 14.03 -1.19
CA GLY A 52 7.55 14.80 -1.49
C GLY A 52 6.93 14.42 -2.84
N ILE A 53 6.04 15.28 -3.33
CA ILE A 53 5.32 15.06 -4.59
C ILE A 53 6.24 15.47 -5.75
N LYS A 54 6.33 14.61 -6.76
CA LYS A 54 7.17 14.84 -7.94
C LYS A 54 6.43 14.47 -9.22
N LYS A 55 6.81 15.08 -10.33
CA LYS A 55 6.14 14.87 -11.62
C LYS A 55 6.73 13.70 -12.37
N VAL A 56 5.87 13.00 -13.09
CA VAL A 56 6.26 12.03 -14.11
C VAL A 56 6.73 12.80 -15.35
N THR A 57 7.95 12.53 -15.80
CA THR A 57 8.58 13.26 -16.92
C THR A 57 8.66 12.44 -18.20
N GLU A 58 8.63 11.12 -18.10
CA GLU A 58 8.72 10.21 -19.25
C GLU A 58 8.04 8.88 -18.92
N LEU A 59 7.52 8.21 -19.95
CA LEU A 59 6.90 6.89 -19.87
C LEU A 59 7.69 5.89 -20.74
N PHE A 60 7.74 4.66 -20.26
CA PHE A 60 8.35 3.53 -20.92
C PHE A 60 7.36 2.37 -21.02
N TYR A 61 7.35 1.76 -22.20
CA TYR A 61 6.55 0.58 -22.51
C TYR A 61 7.48 -0.45 -23.12
N GLN A 62 7.37 -1.69 -22.66
CA GLN A 62 8.20 -2.79 -23.14
C GLN A 62 7.38 -4.01 -23.50
N PRO A 63 7.79 -4.72 -24.58
CA PRO A 63 7.22 -6.02 -24.90
C PRO A 63 7.51 -7.02 -23.78
N GLU A 64 6.95 -8.22 -23.88
CA GLU A 64 7.10 -9.28 -22.88
C GLU A 64 8.54 -9.43 -22.37
N GLN A 65 8.70 -9.29 -21.05
CA GLN A 65 9.98 -9.39 -20.36
C GLN A 65 9.98 -10.56 -19.37
N PRO A 66 11.13 -11.19 -19.10
CA PRO A 66 11.25 -12.20 -18.05
C PRO A 66 11.06 -11.58 -16.66
N LEU A 67 10.13 -12.16 -15.89
CA LEU A 67 9.69 -11.61 -14.60
C LEU A 67 10.09 -12.46 -13.40
N LEU A 68 10.22 -11.76 -12.27
CA LEU A 68 10.31 -12.30 -10.93
C LEU A 68 9.11 -11.83 -10.10
N GLN A 69 8.50 -12.76 -9.36
CA GLN A 69 7.55 -12.47 -8.31
C GLN A 69 8.26 -12.45 -6.96
N VAL A 70 8.26 -11.27 -6.33
CA VAL A 70 8.79 -11.07 -4.98
C VAL A 70 7.64 -11.27 -3.99
N ASN A 71 7.72 -12.38 -3.24
CA ASN A 71 6.78 -12.72 -2.19
C ASN A 71 7.36 -12.30 -0.84
N SER A 72 6.55 -11.62 -0.02
CA SER A 72 6.98 -11.10 1.28
C SER A 72 6.21 -11.73 2.44
N SER A 73 6.44 -11.24 3.66
CA SER A 73 5.68 -11.62 4.84
C SER A 73 4.18 -11.35 4.72
N SER A 74 3.77 -10.41 3.85
CA SER A 74 2.38 -10.16 3.49
C SER A 74 2.00 -10.83 2.16
N ASN A 75 0.79 -11.38 2.09
CA ASN A 75 0.22 -11.94 0.86
C ASN A 75 -0.61 -10.92 0.05
N ILE A 76 -0.53 -9.64 0.39
CA ILE A 76 -1.24 -8.55 -0.29
C ILE A 76 -0.28 -7.75 -1.17
N PHE A 77 0.91 -7.43 -0.65
CA PHE A 77 1.88 -6.53 -1.29
C PHE A 77 2.90 -7.30 -2.13
N GLU A 78 2.40 -8.15 -3.02
CA GLU A 78 3.22 -8.90 -3.97
C GLU A 78 3.59 -8.02 -5.16
N ASN A 79 4.82 -8.13 -5.63
CA ASN A 79 5.31 -7.38 -6.79
C ASN A 79 5.83 -8.35 -7.84
N ARG A 80 5.33 -8.22 -9.07
CA ARG A 80 5.84 -8.92 -10.25
C ARG A 80 6.59 -7.91 -11.09
N VAL A 81 7.87 -8.14 -11.25
CA VAL A 81 8.80 -7.15 -11.79
C VAL A 81 9.87 -7.81 -12.64
N THR A 82 10.47 -7.05 -13.53
CA THR A 82 11.69 -7.47 -14.23
C THR A 82 12.83 -7.75 -13.25
N ARG A 83 13.84 -8.50 -13.71
CA ARG A 83 14.99 -8.93 -12.91
C ARG A 83 15.86 -7.77 -12.37
N GLY A 84 15.89 -6.65 -13.08
CA GLY A 84 16.68 -5.49 -12.69
C GLY A 84 15.93 -4.51 -11.78
N HIS A 85 14.60 -4.59 -11.74
CA HIS A 85 13.75 -3.70 -10.93
C HIS A 85 14.22 -3.60 -9.48
N LYS A 86 14.48 -2.37 -9.00
CA LYS A 86 15.07 -2.14 -7.69
C LYS A 86 14.02 -1.75 -6.66
N PHE A 87 14.10 -2.37 -5.49
CA PHE A 87 13.32 -2.03 -4.32
C PHE A 87 14.21 -1.38 -3.27
N LYS A 88 13.65 -0.45 -2.48
CA LYS A 88 14.34 0.10 -1.33
C LYS A 88 14.36 -0.90 -0.18
N VAL A 89 15.54 -1.17 0.36
CA VAL A 89 15.76 -2.13 1.46
C VAL A 89 16.42 -1.46 2.67
N LEU A 90 16.19 -2.03 3.86
CA LEU A 90 16.85 -1.64 5.11
C LEU A 90 18.07 -2.54 5.37
N ASN A 91 19.23 -1.93 5.56
CA ASN A 91 20.46 -2.60 5.94
C ASN A 91 20.58 -2.77 7.47
N LYS A 92 21.47 -3.67 7.91
CA LYS A 92 21.72 -3.97 9.34
C LYS A 92 22.20 -2.77 10.15
N ASP A 93 22.87 -1.82 9.50
CA ASP A 93 23.36 -0.56 10.08
C ASP A 93 22.31 0.56 10.07
N LEU A 94 21.05 0.23 9.74
CA LEU A 94 19.92 1.14 9.57
C LEU A 94 20.03 2.11 8.38
N THR A 95 21.00 1.91 7.49
CA THR A 95 21.04 2.63 6.21
C THR A 95 20.06 2.03 5.21
N TYR A 96 19.80 2.77 4.13
CA TYR A 96 18.90 2.37 3.07
C TYR A 96 19.65 2.21 1.76
N ALA A 97 19.31 1.18 0.99
CA ALA A 97 19.88 0.94 -0.33
C ALA A 97 18.78 0.52 -1.32
N PHE A 98 19.05 0.66 -2.61
CA PHE A 98 18.23 0.07 -3.67
C PHE A 98 18.85 -1.24 -4.12
N LYS A 99 18.07 -2.32 -4.10
CA LYS A 99 18.53 -3.67 -4.45
C LYS A 99 17.66 -4.23 -5.56
N ALA A 100 18.29 -4.77 -6.61
CA ALA A 100 17.57 -5.34 -7.75
C ALA A 100 16.82 -6.62 -7.32
N SER A 101 15.69 -6.87 -7.97
CA SER A 101 14.78 -7.98 -7.64
C SER A 101 15.48 -9.34 -7.72
N LYS A 102 16.40 -9.51 -8.67
CA LYS A 102 17.23 -10.73 -8.82
C LYS A 102 18.21 -10.97 -7.67
N ASP A 103 18.58 -9.93 -6.94
CA ASP A 103 19.59 -9.97 -5.88
C ASP A 103 18.94 -10.05 -4.48
N LEU A 104 17.61 -9.94 -4.40
CA LEU A 104 16.87 -10.04 -3.14
C LEU A 104 16.97 -11.45 -2.53
N THR A 105 17.20 -11.51 -1.23
CA THR A 105 17.28 -12.73 -0.42
C THR A 105 16.29 -12.67 0.75
N THR A 106 16.11 -13.78 1.47
CA THR A 106 15.20 -13.87 2.62
C THR A 106 15.63 -13.05 3.85
N ASP A 107 16.84 -12.49 3.81
CA ASP A 107 17.36 -11.60 4.85
C ASP A 107 16.98 -10.14 4.62
N ASP A 108 16.51 -9.80 3.42
CA ASP A 108 16.17 -8.43 3.06
C ASP A 108 14.78 -8.03 3.60
N TYR A 109 14.67 -6.76 3.99
CA TYR A 109 13.42 -6.11 4.36
C TYR A 109 13.12 -4.98 3.37
N LEU A 110 12.04 -5.14 2.59
CA LEU A 110 11.54 -4.09 1.71
C LEU A 110 10.87 -3.00 2.54
N ILE A 111 10.99 -1.75 2.10
CA ILE A 111 10.34 -0.62 2.76
C ILE A 111 8.97 -0.38 2.15
N MET A 112 7.96 -0.35 3.02
CA MET A 112 6.64 0.11 2.69
C MET A 112 6.40 1.51 3.22
N GLN A 113 5.70 2.33 2.45
CA GLN A 113 5.25 3.64 2.91
C GLN A 113 3.90 4.01 2.26
N PRO A 114 2.89 4.36 3.07
CA PRO A 114 1.63 4.89 2.57
C PRO A 114 1.76 6.37 2.19
N SER A 115 0.91 6.85 1.25
CA SER A 115 0.82 8.28 0.95
C SER A 115 0.24 9.09 2.11
N LEU A 116 -0.75 8.53 2.82
CA LEU A 116 -1.54 9.16 3.90
C LEU A 116 -2.30 10.42 3.47
N MET A 117 -2.33 10.71 2.17
CA MET A 117 -2.93 11.93 1.65
C MET A 117 -4.40 11.71 1.36
N ASP A 118 -5.22 12.68 1.76
CA ASP A 118 -6.61 12.71 1.35
C ASP A 118 -6.76 13.33 -0.04
N ILE A 119 -7.75 12.84 -0.77
CA ILE A 119 -8.10 13.29 -2.12
C ILE A 119 -9.46 13.95 -2.02
N LYS A 120 -9.66 15.04 -2.78
CA LYS A 120 -10.98 15.67 -2.86
C LYS A 120 -11.82 14.95 -3.89
N ASP A 121 -13.05 14.62 -3.51
CA ASP A 121 -14.09 14.16 -4.43
C ASP A 121 -15.40 14.89 -4.19
N ASN A 122 -16.31 14.78 -5.15
CA ASN A 122 -17.65 15.36 -5.09
C ASN A 122 -18.73 14.24 -5.03
N PHE A 123 -18.38 13.07 -4.53
CA PHE A 123 -19.33 11.96 -4.42
C PHE A 123 -20.23 12.16 -3.20
N ASP A 124 -21.54 11.97 -3.39
CA ASP A 124 -22.51 11.92 -2.29
C ASP A 124 -22.24 10.69 -1.42
N LYS A 125 -22.06 10.91 -0.11
CA LYS A 125 -21.65 9.84 0.82
C LYS A 125 -22.73 8.78 0.99
N GLY A 126 -24.00 9.15 0.86
CA GLY A 126 -25.12 8.20 0.87
C GLY A 126 -25.11 7.30 -0.36
N GLU A 127 -24.86 7.85 -1.55
CA GLU A 127 -24.69 7.07 -2.77
C GLU A 127 -23.45 6.17 -2.71
N VAL A 128 -22.35 6.63 -2.10
CA VAL A 128 -21.13 5.81 -1.91
C VAL A 128 -21.33 4.70 -0.88
N TYR A 129 -22.05 4.97 0.21
CA TYR A 129 -22.51 3.92 1.13
C TYR A 129 -23.37 2.90 0.39
N ALA A 130 -24.32 3.35 -0.44
CA ALA A 130 -25.14 2.46 -1.25
C ALA A 130 -24.30 1.67 -2.26
N LEU A 131 -23.21 2.23 -2.81
CA LEU A 131 -22.26 1.48 -3.63
C LEU A 131 -21.60 0.34 -2.84
N GLY A 132 -21.15 0.61 -1.60
CA GLY A 132 -20.61 -0.42 -0.71
C GLY A 132 -21.58 -1.57 -0.51
N LEU A 133 -22.82 -1.24 -0.14
CA LEU A 133 -23.89 -2.24 0.06
C LEU A 133 -24.28 -2.95 -1.23
N PHE A 134 -24.21 -2.27 -2.38
CA PHE A 134 -24.48 -2.85 -3.69
C PHE A 134 -23.40 -3.86 -4.10
N MET A 135 -22.13 -3.55 -3.80
CA MET A 135 -21.01 -4.42 -4.14
C MET A 135 -21.00 -5.71 -3.31
N SER A 136 -21.48 -5.66 -2.07
CA SER A 136 -21.76 -6.84 -1.25
C SER A 136 -23.06 -7.53 -1.67
N ASP A 137 -24.20 -7.13 -1.08
CA ASP A 137 -25.50 -7.81 -1.21
C ASP A 137 -26.39 -7.32 -2.38
N GLY A 138 -25.87 -6.45 -3.24
CA GLY A 138 -26.62 -5.90 -4.37
C GLY A 138 -26.65 -6.82 -5.59
N SER A 139 -27.70 -6.68 -6.40
CA SER A 139 -27.86 -7.38 -7.68
C SER A 139 -28.46 -6.47 -8.75
N ILE A 140 -28.20 -6.84 -10.01
CA ILE A 140 -28.80 -6.19 -11.18
C ILE A 140 -29.86 -7.14 -11.74
N ASP A 141 -31.12 -6.72 -11.65
CA ASP A 141 -32.22 -7.39 -12.34
C ASP A 141 -32.20 -6.93 -13.81
N ARG A 142 -31.66 -7.79 -14.68
CA ARG A 142 -31.46 -7.52 -16.11
C ARG A 142 -32.66 -7.98 -16.90
N ASN A 143 -33.48 -7.05 -17.36
CA ASN A 143 -34.55 -7.34 -18.32
C ASN A 143 -33.99 -7.25 -19.74
N ARG A 144 -33.63 -8.40 -20.32
CA ARG A 144 -33.03 -8.50 -21.67
C ARG A 144 -33.98 -8.03 -22.76
N ASP A 145 -35.27 -8.30 -22.62
CA ASP A 145 -36.28 -7.97 -23.64
C ASP A 145 -36.52 -6.46 -23.75
N LYS A 146 -36.42 -5.73 -22.64
CA LYS A 146 -36.65 -4.28 -22.57
C LYS A 146 -35.36 -3.46 -22.53
N ASN A 147 -34.20 -4.11 -22.49
CA ASN A 147 -32.89 -3.49 -22.25
C ASN A 147 -32.87 -2.57 -21.01
N ILE A 148 -33.57 -2.98 -19.94
CA ILE A 148 -33.68 -2.22 -18.69
C ILE A 148 -33.04 -3.00 -17.55
N ASN A 149 -32.18 -2.33 -16.79
CA ASN A 149 -31.54 -2.87 -15.61
C ASN A 149 -32.08 -2.17 -14.36
N TYR A 150 -32.57 -2.95 -13.39
CA TYR A 150 -32.96 -2.42 -12.08
C TYR A 150 -31.96 -2.83 -11.01
N VAL A 151 -31.52 -1.84 -10.23
CA VAL A 151 -30.68 -2.11 -9.06
C VAL A 151 -31.57 -2.64 -7.94
N THR A 152 -31.14 -3.74 -7.33
CA THR A 152 -31.81 -4.37 -6.20
C THR A 152 -30.83 -4.56 -5.06
N PHE A 153 -31.25 -4.21 -3.84
CA PHE A 153 -30.50 -4.40 -2.60
C PHE A 153 -31.20 -5.45 -1.74
N SER A 154 -30.45 -6.42 -1.25
CA SER A 154 -30.94 -7.39 -0.27
C SER A 154 -30.20 -7.16 1.04
N ASN A 155 -30.88 -7.14 2.19
CA ASN A 155 -30.19 -7.10 3.48
C ASN A 155 -31.11 -7.53 4.63
N ASN A 156 -30.54 -8.16 5.64
CA ASN A 156 -31.29 -8.59 6.82
C ASN A 156 -31.65 -7.41 7.74
N CYS A 157 -30.85 -6.34 7.74
CA CYS A 157 -31.13 -5.12 8.48
C CYS A 157 -32.01 -4.17 7.66
N LYS A 158 -33.27 -3.99 8.06
CA LYS A 158 -34.22 -3.09 7.37
C LYS A 158 -33.78 -1.62 7.39
N ALA A 159 -32.99 -1.19 8.39
CA ALA A 159 -32.49 0.18 8.49
C ALA A 159 -31.57 0.55 7.32
N THR A 160 -30.68 -0.36 6.91
CA THR A 160 -29.79 -0.18 5.75
C THR A 160 -30.60 0.09 4.47
N LEU A 161 -31.66 -0.69 4.24
CA LEU A 161 -32.52 -0.55 3.06
C LEU A 161 -33.37 0.72 3.11
N LYS A 162 -33.84 1.13 4.30
CA LYS A 162 -34.54 2.42 4.46
C LYS A 162 -33.62 3.57 4.06
N TYR A 163 -32.38 3.57 4.56
CA TYR A 163 -31.38 4.58 4.22
C TYR A 163 -31.13 4.64 2.71
N VAL A 164 -30.88 3.50 2.06
CA VAL A 164 -30.68 3.45 0.59
C VAL A 164 -31.91 3.95 -0.18
N ARG A 165 -33.13 3.59 0.25
CA ARG A 165 -34.36 4.09 -0.38
C ARG A 165 -34.44 5.62 -0.33
N ASP A 166 -34.05 6.21 0.79
CA ASP A 166 -34.09 7.65 1.01
C ASP A 166 -32.99 8.37 0.21
N VAL A 167 -31.78 7.80 0.13
CA VAL A 167 -30.68 8.26 -0.76
C VAL A 167 -31.14 8.30 -2.22
N PHE A 168 -31.77 7.23 -2.71
CA PHE A 168 -32.27 7.17 -4.09
C PHE A 168 -33.54 8.01 -4.28
N LYS A 169 -34.16 8.53 -3.21
CA LYS A 169 -35.43 9.28 -3.24
C LYS A 169 -36.53 8.53 -4.01
N VAL A 170 -36.74 7.25 -3.68
CA VAL A 170 -37.75 6.39 -4.34
C VAL A 170 -38.85 5.96 -3.38
N LYS A 171 -40.07 5.79 -3.91
CA LYS A 171 -41.23 5.32 -3.14
C LYS A 171 -41.33 3.79 -3.05
N SER A 172 -40.30 3.07 -3.51
CA SER A 172 -40.27 1.60 -3.53
C SER A 172 -40.53 1.02 -2.14
N LYS A 173 -41.40 0.01 -2.07
CA LYS A 173 -41.66 -0.74 -0.84
C LYS A 173 -40.49 -1.70 -0.57
N ILE A 174 -40.11 -1.82 0.69
CA ILE A 174 -39.22 -2.88 1.17
C ILE A 174 -40.11 -4.07 1.49
N TYR A 175 -39.91 -5.20 0.81
CA TYR A 175 -40.63 -6.43 1.08
C TYR A 175 -39.71 -7.49 1.68
N LYS A 176 -40.29 -8.42 2.43
CA LYS A 176 -39.56 -9.50 3.10
C LYS A 176 -39.68 -10.77 2.24
N SER A 177 -38.54 -11.32 1.84
CA SER A 177 -38.43 -12.69 1.31
C SER A 177 -38.39 -13.70 2.47
N LYS A 178 -38.18 -14.99 2.21
CA LYS A 178 -38.13 -16.04 3.24
C LYS A 178 -37.14 -15.72 4.37
N THR A 179 -35.97 -15.17 4.03
CA THR A 179 -34.87 -14.95 4.99
C THR A 179 -34.30 -13.53 4.99
N THR A 180 -34.58 -12.72 3.97
CA THR A 180 -33.96 -11.38 3.80
C THR A 180 -34.98 -10.33 3.39
N ASN A 181 -34.65 -9.05 3.60
CA ASN A 181 -35.47 -7.95 3.08
C ASN A 181 -34.90 -7.48 1.75
N ILE A 182 -35.76 -7.04 0.84
CA ILE A 182 -35.37 -6.64 -0.52
C ILE A 182 -35.94 -5.26 -0.82
N LEU A 183 -35.09 -4.40 -1.39
CA LEU A 183 -35.44 -3.11 -1.97
C LEU A 183 -35.05 -3.09 -3.45
N LYS A 184 -36.05 -3.00 -4.34
CA LYS A 184 -35.86 -2.76 -5.77
C LYS A 184 -35.97 -1.27 -6.07
N ILE A 185 -34.97 -0.69 -6.73
CA ILE A 185 -35.03 0.68 -7.24
C ILE A 185 -35.87 0.65 -8.53
N SER A 186 -37.19 0.73 -8.40
CA SER A 186 -38.17 0.64 -9.51
C SER A 186 -38.19 1.90 -10.41
N ASN A 187 -37.02 2.46 -10.70
CA ASN A 187 -36.81 3.54 -11.63
C ASN A 187 -35.55 3.20 -12.46
N ALA A 188 -35.76 2.89 -13.73
CA ALA A 188 -34.71 2.48 -14.65
C ALA A 188 -33.62 3.56 -14.82
N LYS A 189 -34.02 4.83 -14.99
CA LYS A 189 -33.09 5.95 -15.17
C LYS A 189 -32.20 6.16 -13.95
N LYS A 190 -32.76 6.04 -12.72
CA LYS A 190 -31.97 6.13 -11.49
C LYS A 190 -31.00 4.96 -11.34
N SER A 191 -31.44 3.74 -11.66
CA SER A 191 -30.60 2.54 -11.65
C SER A 191 -29.44 2.69 -12.65
N GLU A 192 -29.73 3.07 -13.88
CA GLU A 192 -28.72 3.28 -14.93
C GLU A 192 -27.73 4.39 -14.55
N LYS A 193 -28.22 5.52 -14.04
CA LYS A 193 -27.37 6.63 -13.58
C LYS A 193 -26.40 6.17 -12.49
N PHE A 194 -26.87 5.40 -11.50
CA PHE A 194 -26.04 4.87 -10.43
C PHE A 194 -24.97 3.90 -10.95
N LEU A 195 -25.37 2.92 -11.78
CA LEU A 195 -24.45 1.92 -12.35
C LEU A 195 -23.37 2.56 -13.23
N LYS A 196 -23.73 3.55 -14.06
CA LYS A 196 -22.78 4.30 -14.90
C LYS A 196 -21.88 5.21 -14.08
N LYS A 197 -22.42 5.89 -13.06
CA LYS A 197 -21.66 6.82 -12.20
C LYS A 197 -20.46 6.15 -11.55
N PHE A 198 -20.65 4.93 -11.06
CA PHE A 198 -19.61 4.17 -10.35
C PHE A 198 -18.93 3.10 -11.20
N ASP A 199 -19.26 3.00 -12.49
CA ASP A 199 -18.71 2.00 -13.40
C ASP A 199 -18.86 0.55 -12.88
N VAL A 200 -20.10 0.19 -12.53
CA VAL A 200 -20.47 -1.14 -11.99
C VAL A 200 -21.63 -1.80 -12.75
N SER A 201 -21.84 -1.41 -14.01
CA SER A 201 -22.93 -1.93 -14.86
C SER A 201 -22.82 -3.44 -15.14
N ASN A 202 -21.62 -4.01 -15.08
CA ASN A 202 -21.36 -5.44 -15.29
C ASN A 202 -21.10 -6.23 -13.98
N LYS A 203 -21.65 -5.77 -12.85
CA LYS A 203 -21.41 -6.38 -11.54
C LYS A 203 -21.92 -7.82 -11.46
N TYR A 204 -21.03 -8.72 -11.05
CA TYR A 204 -21.25 -10.09 -10.56
C TYR A 204 -20.32 -10.34 -9.37
N SER A 205 -20.64 -11.30 -8.50
CA SER A 205 -19.85 -11.53 -7.28
C SER A 205 -18.38 -11.88 -7.56
N HIS A 206 -18.09 -12.66 -8.61
CA HIS A 206 -16.72 -13.07 -8.97
C HIS A 206 -15.91 -11.96 -9.68
N ASN A 207 -16.55 -10.91 -10.19
CA ASN A 207 -15.89 -9.87 -10.98
C ASN A 207 -15.94 -8.47 -10.35
N ILE A 208 -16.51 -8.32 -9.14
CA ILE A 208 -16.38 -7.05 -8.41
C ILE A 208 -14.91 -6.68 -8.28
N ASN A 209 -14.63 -5.37 -8.33
CA ASN A 209 -13.28 -4.86 -8.29
C ASN A 209 -13.27 -3.43 -7.75
N ILE A 210 -12.13 -3.02 -7.20
CA ILE A 210 -11.81 -1.61 -6.97
C ILE A 210 -11.38 -1.04 -8.33
N ASN A 211 -12.26 -0.26 -8.95
CA ASN A 211 -12.03 0.41 -10.23
C ASN A 211 -11.45 1.82 -10.02
N SER A 212 -11.14 2.52 -11.11
CA SER A 212 -10.53 3.86 -11.06
C SER A 212 -11.38 4.88 -10.31
N LYS A 213 -12.71 4.78 -10.35
CA LYS A 213 -13.62 5.65 -9.58
C LYS A 213 -13.46 5.46 -8.08
N ILE A 214 -13.40 4.21 -7.61
CA ILE A 214 -13.22 3.89 -6.19
C ILE A 214 -11.80 4.23 -5.73
N MET A 215 -10.79 4.06 -6.60
CA MET A 215 -9.40 4.44 -6.29
C MET A 215 -9.23 5.95 -6.05
N SER A 216 -10.07 6.77 -6.68
CA SER A 216 -10.04 8.24 -6.55
C SER A 216 -10.95 8.78 -5.44
N PHE A 217 -11.54 7.92 -4.60
CA PHE A 217 -12.39 8.37 -3.49
C PHE A 217 -11.60 9.15 -2.44
N SER A 218 -12.23 10.15 -1.81
CA SER A 218 -11.76 10.77 -0.58
C SER A 218 -11.77 9.76 0.57
N ASN A 219 -11.08 10.09 1.65
CA ASN A 219 -11.05 9.27 2.87
C ASN A 219 -12.46 9.05 3.40
N GLU A 220 -13.30 10.09 3.40
CA GLU A 220 -14.70 10.01 3.80
C GLU A 220 -15.53 9.10 2.88
N SER A 221 -15.30 9.18 1.56
CA SER A 221 -15.94 8.27 0.60
C SER A 221 -15.50 6.83 0.79
N ILE A 222 -14.20 6.58 1.03
CA ILE A 222 -13.69 5.22 1.31
C ILE A 222 -14.35 4.66 2.58
N LEU A 223 -14.44 5.45 3.65
CA LEU A 223 -15.08 5.05 4.90
C LEU A 223 -16.60 4.83 4.73
N SER A 224 -17.27 5.65 3.92
CA SER A 224 -18.68 5.46 3.56
C SER A 224 -18.90 4.18 2.76
N PHE A 225 -18.04 3.92 1.77
CA PHE A 225 -18.03 2.70 0.98
C PHE A 225 -17.83 1.47 1.86
N LEU A 226 -16.82 1.49 2.73
CA LEU A 226 -16.55 0.42 3.69
C LEU A 226 -17.72 0.20 4.64
N SER A 227 -18.36 1.25 5.15
CA SER A 227 -19.51 1.13 6.04
C SER A 227 -20.66 0.37 5.35
N GLY A 228 -20.99 0.75 4.11
CA GLY A 228 -22.03 0.06 3.34
C GLY A 228 -21.66 -1.38 2.99
N PHE A 229 -20.39 -1.62 2.62
CA PHE A 229 -19.92 -2.98 2.32
C PHE A 229 -19.98 -3.86 3.56
N ILE A 230 -19.49 -3.37 4.70
CA ILE A 230 -19.47 -4.09 5.97
C ILE A 230 -20.88 -4.38 6.45
N ASP A 231 -21.84 -3.46 6.28
CA ASP A 231 -23.24 -3.70 6.63
C ASP A 231 -23.91 -4.81 5.80
N GLY A 232 -23.44 -5.03 4.57
CA GLY A 232 -23.76 -6.21 3.76
C GLY A 232 -22.96 -7.44 4.19
N ASP A 233 -21.81 -7.64 3.56
CA ASP A 233 -20.99 -8.87 3.61
C ASP A 233 -19.84 -8.84 4.64
N GLY A 234 -19.69 -7.77 5.41
CA GLY A 234 -18.71 -7.73 6.49
C GLY A 234 -19.23 -8.32 7.81
N PHE A 235 -18.31 -8.78 8.65
CA PHE A 235 -18.63 -9.15 10.03
C PHE A 235 -17.56 -8.68 11.00
N ILE A 236 -18.01 -8.37 12.21
CA ILE A 236 -17.17 -7.99 13.34
C ILE A 236 -17.21 -9.16 14.32
N ARG A 237 -16.05 -9.77 14.57
CA ARG A 237 -15.99 -10.98 15.40
C ARG A 237 -16.21 -10.62 16.86
N ASP A 238 -16.81 -11.57 17.55
CA ASP A 238 -17.05 -11.52 18.99
C ASP A 238 -16.19 -12.61 19.65
N ASN A 239 -14.88 -12.35 19.69
CA ASN A 239 -13.86 -13.29 20.18
C ASN A 239 -12.94 -12.66 21.24
N GLY A 240 -13.37 -11.53 21.83
CA GLY A 240 -12.56 -10.75 22.77
C GLY A 240 -11.38 -10.00 22.14
N LYS A 241 -11.25 -10.00 20.79
CA LYS A 241 -10.25 -9.24 20.05
C LYS A 241 -10.92 -8.25 19.10
N ASN A 242 -10.24 -7.16 18.80
CA ASN A 242 -10.69 -6.26 17.75
C ASN A 242 -10.43 -6.92 16.40
N GLU A 243 -11.48 -7.36 15.71
CA GLU A 243 -11.35 -8.00 14.41
C GLU A 243 -12.52 -7.66 13.49
N ILE A 244 -12.20 -7.09 12.33
CA ILE A 244 -13.15 -6.79 11.25
C ILE A 244 -12.77 -7.67 10.07
N VAL A 245 -13.76 -8.34 9.49
CA VAL A 245 -13.56 -9.23 8.35
C VAL A 245 -14.51 -8.85 7.21
N ILE A 246 -13.95 -8.78 6.00
CA ILE A 246 -14.68 -8.57 4.75
C ILE A 246 -14.53 -9.84 3.90
N THR A 247 -15.64 -10.40 3.47
CA THR A 247 -15.66 -11.67 2.72
C THR A 247 -15.94 -11.43 1.25
N SER A 248 -15.21 -12.07 0.34
CA SER A 248 -15.50 -12.01 -1.10
C SER A 248 -14.91 -13.20 -1.85
N VAL A 249 -15.55 -13.58 -2.94
CA VAL A 249 -15.01 -14.52 -3.94
C VAL A 249 -14.01 -13.84 -4.90
N SER A 250 -13.99 -12.51 -4.97
CA SER A 250 -13.05 -11.75 -5.79
C SER A 250 -11.78 -11.43 -5.00
N HIS A 251 -10.75 -12.27 -5.16
CA HIS A 251 -9.43 -12.02 -4.54
C HIS A 251 -8.82 -10.67 -5.00
N LYS A 252 -9.01 -10.32 -6.28
CA LYS A 252 -8.53 -9.06 -6.86
C LYS A 252 -9.15 -7.83 -6.18
N PHE A 253 -10.45 -7.88 -5.88
CA PHE A 253 -11.13 -6.82 -5.13
C PHE A 253 -10.51 -6.64 -3.74
N LEU A 254 -10.36 -7.72 -2.97
CA LEU A 254 -9.80 -7.65 -1.62
C LEU A 254 -8.36 -7.14 -1.62
N LYS A 255 -7.52 -7.61 -2.55
CA LYS A 255 -6.12 -7.17 -2.68
C LYS A 255 -6.03 -5.68 -2.98
N LYS A 256 -6.80 -5.18 -3.95
CA LYS A 256 -6.81 -3.74 -4.28
C LYS A 256 -7.41 -2.89 -3.16
N LEU A 257 -8.45 -3.38 -2.48
CA LEU A 257 -9.02 -2.70 -1.32
C LEU A 257 -8.00 -2.57 -0.20
N ALA A 258 -7.26 -3.64 0.09
CA ALA A 258 -6.20 -3.63 1.10
C ALA A 258 -5.07 -2.64 0.77
N ILE A 259 -4.62 -2.60 -0.49
CA ILE A 259 -3.60 -1.63 -0.94
C ILE A 259 -4.14 -0.21 -0.81
N LEU A 260 -5.40 0.05 -1.17
CA LEU A 260 -6.05 1.36 -1.01
C LEU A 260 -6.10 1.80 0.46
N LEU A 261 -6.51 0.90 1.36
CA LEU A 261 -6.61 1.21 2.79
C LEU A 261 -5.23 1.41 3.42
N PHE A 262 -4.23 0.65 2.96
CA PHE A 262 -2.85 0.88 3.36
C PHE A 262 -2.38 2.26 2.87
N ASP A 263 -2.48 2.57 1.58
CA ASP A 263 -1.99 3.83 1.03
C ASP A 263 -2.61 5.04 1.72
N ARG A 264 -3.92 5.00 1.99
CA ARG A 264 -4.68 6.16 2.49
C ARG A 264 -4.65 6.31 4.00
N PHE A 265 -4.55 5.20 4.74
CA PHE A 265 -4.66 5.22 6.20
C PHE A 265 -3.47 4.59 6.93
N GLY A 266 -2.57 3.92 6.22
CA GLY A 266 -1.54 3.06 6.79
C GLY A 266 -2.10 1.84 7.51
N VAL A 267 -3.32 1.41 7.16
CA VAL A 267 -4.00 0.27 7.77
C VAL A 267 -3.53 -1.01 7.08
N ILE A 268 -2.96 -1.93 7.85
CA ILE A 268 -2.52 -3.24 7.37
C ILE A 268 -3.63 -4.26 7.56
N SER A 269 -3.73 -5.18 6.60
CA SER A 269 -4.67 -6.29 6.60
C SER A 269 -3.99 -7.55 6.09
N SER A 270 -4.67 -8.68 6.24
CA SER A 270 -4.25 -9.97 5.70
C SER A 270 -5.41 -10.62 4.95
N ILE A 271 -5.10 -11.37 3.90
CA ILE A 271 -6.11 -12.18 3.21
C ILE A 271 -5.95 -13.63 3.66
N VAL A 272 -7.03 -14.33 3.95
CA VAL A 272 -7.01 -15.77 4.25
C VAL A 272 -8.10 -16.49 3.47
N ASN A 273 -7.83 -17.72 3.04
CA ASN A 273 -8.84 -18.55 2.39
C ASN A 273 -9.90 -18.95 3.43
N SER A 274 -11.17 -18.78 3.08
CA SER A 274 -12.33 -19.04 3.93
C SER A 274 -13.01 -20.36 3.57
N THR A 275 -13.30 -20.54 2.28
CA THR A 275 -13.82 -21.78 1.68
C THR A 275 -13.16 -22.02 0.36
N LYS A 276 -12.92 -23.28 0.02
CA LYS A 276 -12.48 -23.67 -1.30
C LYS A 276 -13.67 -23.99 -2.20
N LYS A 277 -13.45 -23.86 -3.50
CA LYS A 277 -14.36 -24.41 -4.50
C LYS A 277 -14.57 -25.91 -4.25
N ASP A 278 -15.79 -26.37 -4.47
CA ASP A 278 -16.25 -27.74 -4.28
C ASP A 278 -16.32 -28.22 -2.82
N ASP A 279 -16.04 -27.34 -1.84
CA ASP A 279 -16.34 -27.61 -0.44
C ASP A 279 -17.83 -27.91 -0.26
N GLU A 280 -18.14 -29.06 0.34
CA GLU A 280 -19.50 -29.52 0.60
C GLU A 280 -19.98 -29.06 1.99
N ARG A 281 -21.21 -28.55 2.04
CA ARG A 281 -21.89 -28.18 3.28
C ARG A 281 -23.33 -28.65 3.25
N ILE A 282 -23.83 -29.12 4.38
CA ILE A 282 -25.23 -29.52 4.53
C ILE A 282 -26.02 -28.30 4.99
N LEU A 283 -27.02 -27.89 4.22
CA LEU A 283 -27.97 -26.84 4.59
C LEU A 283 -29.39 -27.35 4.34
N ASN A 284 -30.18 -27.47 5.41
CA ASN A 284 -31.55 -28.01 5.35
C ASN A 284 -31.61 -29.35 4.60
N ASP A 285 -30.77 -30.31 5.01
CA ASP A 285 -30.66 -31.66 4.44
C ASP A 285 -30.28 -31.73 2.95
N ARG A 286 -29.77 -30.62 2.39
CA ARG A 286 -29.24 -30.56 1.03
C ARG A 286 -27.73 -30.34 1.06
N ILE A 287 -26.99 -31.14 0.29
CA ILE A 287 -25.58 -30.91 0.03
C ILE A 287 -25.46 -29.73 -0.92
N ILE A 288 -24.79 -28.68 -0.47
CA ILE A 288 -24.45 -27.50 -1.24
C ILE A 288 -22.95 -27.51 -1.47
N LYS A 289 -22.54 -27.34 -2.73
CA LYS A 289 -21.13 -27.20 -3.13
C LYS A 289 -20.80 -25.74 -3.38
N SER A 290 -19.63 -25.29 -2.91
CA SER A 290 -19.15 -23.95 -3.24
C SER A 290 -18.72 -23.86 -4.70
N ASN A 291 -19.26 -22.90 -5.45
CA ASN A 291 -18.86 -22.70 -6.85
C ASN A 291 -17.52 -21.98 -7.01
N TYR A 292 -17.03 -21.33 -5.96
CA TYR A 292 -15.84 -20.48 -5.99
C TYR A 292 -15.04 -20.63 -4.69
N ASP A 293 -13.74 -20.34 -4.77
CA ASP A 293 -12.96 -20.02 -3.59
C ASP A 293 -13.48 -18.70 -2.99
N CYS A 294 -13.50 -18.63 -1.67
CA CYS A 294 -13.88 -17.45 -0.92
C CYS A 294 -12.75 -17.03 0.00
N TYR A 295 -12.58 -15.72 0.13
CA TYR A 295 -11.45 -15.10 0.80
C TYR A 295 -11.95 -14.11 1.84
N ASN A 296 -11.24 -14.04 2.96
CA ASN A 296 -11.49 -13.09 4.04
C ASN A 296 -10.35 -12.08 4.08
N LEU A 297 -10.67 -10.80 3.91
CA LEU A 297 -9.77 -9.70 4.23
C LEU A 297 -9.98 -9.32 5.70
N THR A 298 -8.96 -9.51 6.52
CA THR A 298 -9.03 -9.38 7.97
C THR A 298 -8.17 -8.21 8.45
N PHE A 299 -8.78 -7.35 9.28
CA PHE A 299 -8.13 -6.30 10.07
C PHE A 299 -8.15 -6.73 11.53
N THR A 300 -7.01 -6.65 12.21
CA THR A 300 -6.88 -7.05 13.63
C THR A 300 -6.36 -5.92 14.51
N GLY A 301 -6.67 -5.98 15.81
CA GLY A 301 -6.03 -5.18 16.84
C GLY A 301 -6.12 -3.69 16.61
N SER A 302 -4.97 -3.01 16.51
CA SER A 302 -4.91 -1.56 16.26
C SER A 302 -5.40 -1.16 14.85
N ASN A 303 -5.22 -2.02 13.85
CA ASN A 303 -5.71 -1.81 12.49
C ASN A 303 -7.24 -1.92 12.42
N ALA A 304 -7.85 -2.82 13.19
CA ALA A 304 -9.30 -2.90 13.36
C ALA A 304 -9.84 -1.73 14.19
N TYR A 305 -9.15 -1.40 15.29
CA TYR A 305 -9.50 -0.29 16.18
C TYR A 305 -9.54 1.06 15.46
N PHE A 306 -8.68 1.26 14.45
CA PHE A 306 -8.68 2.47 13.61
C PHE A 306 -10.07 2.86 13.11
N PHE A 307 -10.94 1.87 12.85
CA PHE A 307 -12.27 2.07 12.29
C PHE A 307 -13.37 2.40 13.31
N LYS A 308 -13.12 2.24 14.62
CA LYS A 308 -14.15 2.31 15.69
C LYS A 308 -15.08 3.52 15.58
N ASP A 309 -14.49 4.70 15.39
CA ASP A 309 -15.21 5.98 15.34
C ASP A 309 -15.26 6.58 13.93
N LYS A 310 -14.92 5.78 12.90
CA LYS A 310 -14.81 6.25 11.51
C LYS A 310 -15.80 5.58 10.56
N LEU A 311 -16.30 4.40 10.90
CA LEU A 311 -17.34 3.72 10.13
C LEU A 311 -18.73 4.06 10.68
N ASN A 312 -19.67 4.33 9.78
CA ASN A 312 -21.06 4.60 10.13
C ASN A 312 -21.93 3.38 9.80
N LEU A 313 -21.96 2.41 10.72
CA LEU A 313 -22.70 1.17 10.54
C LEU A 313 -24.17 1.32 10.98
N LEU A 314 -25.09 1.09 10.05
CA LEU A 314 -26.52 1.11 10.27
C LEU A 314 -27.03 -0.21 10.87
N ASN A 315 -26.30 -1.32 10.68
CA ASN A 315 -26.60 -2.56 11.39
C ASN A 315 -26.22 -2.44 12.86
N GLU A 316 -27.22 -2.39 13.74
CA GLU A 316 -27.05 -2.17 15.18
C GLU A 316 -26.08 -3.18 15.81
N LYS A 317 -26.23 -4.48 15.51
CA LYS A 317 -25.33 -5.52 16.04
C LYS A 317 -23.88 -5.32 15.62
N LYS A 318 -23.63 -4.91 14.38
CA LYS A 318 -22.26 -4.65 13.89
C LYS A 318 -21.72 -3.37 14.55
N ARG A 319 -22.53 -2.30 14.61
CA ARG A 319 -22.16 -1.04 15.26
C ARG A 319 -21.83 -1.22 16.74
N ASP A 320 -22.65 -1.93 17.50
CA ASP A 320 -22.44 -2.15 18.93
C ASP A 320 -21.16 -2.96 19.19
N ARG A 321 -20.87 -3.95 18.34
CA ARG A 321 -19.60 -4.69 18.36
C ARG A 321 -18.40 -3.83 18.01
N LEU A 322 -18.52 -2.96 17.02
CA LEU A 322 -17.45 -2.01 16.69
C LEU A 322 -17.19 -1.08 17.89
N ASN A 323 -18.26 -0.59 18.51
CA ASN A 323 -18.21 0.30 19.67
C ASN A 323 -17.61 -0.37 20.92
N SER A 324 -17.62 -1.71 21.01
CA SER A 324 -17.00 -2.43 22.14
C SER A 324 -15.47 -2.59 22.00
N PHE A 325 -14.89 -2.26 20.84
CA PHE A 325 -13.44 -2.37 20.63
C PHE A 325 -12.65 -1.52 21.63
N ASN A 326 -11.58 -2.08 22.19
CA ASN A 326 -10.67 -1.36 23.09
C ASN A 326 -9.30 -1.22 22.45
N TYR A 327 -8.60 -0.11 22.70
CA TYR A 327 -7.28 0.05 22.12
C TYR A 327 -6.35 -1.06 22.63
N CYS A 328 -5.81 -1.83 21.69
CA CYS A 328 -4.86 -2.90 21.95
C CYS A 328 -3.74 -2.76 20.93
N PRO A 329 -2.49 -2.45 21.34
CA PRO A 329 -1.36 -2.58 20.46
C PRO A 329 -1.31 -4.02 19.95
N ASP A 330 -1.31 -4.18 18.63
CA ASP A 330 -1.24 -5.49 17.98
C ASP A 330 -0.02 -5.47 17.06
N PRO A 331 1.18 -5.67 17.63
CA PRO A 331 2.41 -5.80 16.86
C PRO A 331 2.27 -6.84 15.77
N THR A 332 2.57 -6.46 14.53
CA THR A 332 2.55 -7.37 13.38
C THR A 332 3.97 -7.56 12.85
N ASP A 333 4.17 -8.57 12.01
CA ASP A 333 5.46 -8.75 11.34
C ASP A 333 5.85 -7.55 10.47
N THR A 334 4.86 -6.81 9.93
CA THR A 334 5.12 -5.61 9.12
C THR A 334 5.54 -4.40 9.95
N SER A 335 5.17 -4.38 11.23
CA SER A 335 5.44 -3.27 12.14
C SER A 335 6.61 -3.50 13.07
N TYR A 336 7.17 -4.71 13.02
CA TYR A 336 8.47 -5.02 13.59
C TYR A 336 9.53 -4.09 12.97
N LEU A 337 10.41 -3.55 13.81
CA LEU A 337 11.50 -2.68 13.41
C LEU A 337 12.81 -3.50 13.36
N PRO A 338 13.23 -4.00 12.18
CA PRO A 338 14.39 -4.87 12.07
C PRO A 338 15.66 -4.16 12.51
N TYR A 339 16.54 -4.85 13.24
CA TYR A 339 17.85 -4.36 13.73
C TYR A 339 17.81 -3.24 14.78
N PHE A 340 16.74 -2.42 14.82
CA PHE A 340 16.59 -1.32 15.77
C PHE A 340 16.67 -1.76 17.23
N GLY A 341 16.05 -2.89 17.59
CA GLY A 341 16.00 -3.38 18.96
C GLY A 341 17.38 -3.50 19.61
N LYS A 342 18.30 -4.19 18.94
CA LYS A 342 19.68 -4.36 19.40
C LYS A 342 20.40 -3.02 19.53
N ILE A 343 20.40 -2.21 18.46
CA ILE A 343 21.11 -0.92 18.40
C ILE A 343 20.64 0.01 19.53
N ILE A 344 19.33 0.14 19.71
CA ILE A 344 18.74 1.02 20.73
C ILE A 344 19.11 0.56 22.15
N PHE A 345 19.00 -0.74 22.42
CA PHE A 345 19.28 -1.26 23.77
C PHE A 345 20.77 -1.32 24.09
N ASP A 346 21.65 -1.43 23.09
CA ASP A 346 23.09 -1.27 23.27
C ASP A 346 23.44 0.18 23.64
N ILE A 347 22.81 1.17 23.01
CA ILE A 347 22.96 2.59 23.39
C ILE A 347 22.47 2.81 24.82
N PHE A 348 21.29 2.28 25.16
CA PHE A 348 20.75 2.40 26.52
C PHE A 348 21.70 1.80 27.55
N SER A 349 22.24 0.61 27.30
CA SER A 349 23.19 -0.04 28.21
C SER A 349 24.47 0.78 28.37
N LYS A 350 25.06 1.26 27.27
CA LYS A 350 26.29 2.08 27.28
C LYS A 350 26.15 3.41 28.01
N LYS A 351 24.97 4.03 27.96
CA LYS A 351 24.68 5.35 28.57
C LYS A 351 24.08 5.26 29.98
N HIS A 352 23.90 4.04 30.51
CA HIS A 352 23.34 3.81 31.85
C HIS A 352 24.39 4.06 32.94
N LEU A 353 24.01 4.81 33.97
CA LEU A 353 24.87 5.16 35.10
C LEU A 353 24.54 4.36 36.37
N GLY A 354 23.65 3.36 36.29
CA GLY A 354 23.12 2.66 37.46
C GLY A 354 21.84 3.29 38.04
N SER A 355 21.07 2.51 38.81
CA SER A 355 19.83 2.95 39.50
C SER A 355 18.75 3.60 38.61
N GLY A 356 18.83 3.36 37.29
CA GLY A 356 17.93 3.93 36.28
C GLY A 356 18.32 5.33 35.80
N TRP A 357 19.48 5.84 36.20
CA TRP A 357 20.04 7.09 35.72
C TRP A 357 20.76 6.89 34.38
N TYR A 358 20.69 7.92 33.54
CA TYR A 358 21.34 7.99 32.25
C TYR A 358 21.99 9.35 32.06
N GLN A 359 23.01 9.40 31.21
CA GLN A 359 23.62 10.64 30.75
C GLN A 359 23.17 10.94 29.32
N SER A 360 22.55 12.11 29.10
CA SER A 360 22.17 12.59 27.78
C SER A 360 23.37 13.04 26.94
N GLU A 361 23.17 13.27 25.65
CA GLU A 361 24.23 13.74 24.73
C GLU A 361 24.87 15.07 25.18
N ASN A 362 24.10 15.94 25.83
CA ASN A 362 24.58 17.22 26.39
C ASN A 362 25.15 17.08 27.82
N GLY A 363 25.39 15.87 28.30
CA GLY A 363 25.99 15.59 29.60
C GLY A 363 25.04 15.69 30.81
N LYS A 364 23.79 16.13 30.63
CA LYS A 364 22.80 16.19 31.72
C LYS A 364 22.39 14.79 32.17
N LYS A 365 22.17 14.62 33.48
CA LYS A 365 21.67 13.37 34.05
C LYS A 365 20.15 13.39 34.06
N PHE A 366 19.53 12.29 33.66
CA PHE A 366 18.09 12.12 33.73
C PHE A 366 17.72 10.69 34.13
N ARG A 367 16.51 10.49 34.61
CA ARG A 367 15.99 9.19 35.05
C ARG A 367 14.74 8.85 34.25
N LEU A 368 14.84 7.86 33.37
CA LEU A 368 13.70 7.40 32.57
C LEU A 368 13.80 5.89 32.36
N GLY A 369 12.77 5.17 32.82
CA GLY A 369 12.65 3.73 32.65
C GLY A 369 11.65 3.39 31.54
N ILE A 370 11.87 2.26 30.88
CA ILE A 370 10.91 1.65 29.96
C ILE A 370 9.85 0.93 30.81
N LYS A 371 8.58 1.25 30.56
CA LYS A 371 7.43 0.72 31.31
C LYS A 371 6.30 0.40 30.35
N TYR A 372 5.52 -0.61 30.68
CA TYR A 372 4.23 -0.85 30.05
C TYR A 372 3.24 0.27 30.40
N PRO A 373 2.17 0.47 29.60
CA PRO A 373 1.15 1.50 29.87
C PRO A 373 0.52 1.40 31.26
N ASN A 374 0.42 0.20 31.84
CA ASN A 374 -0.06 -0.03 33.20
C ASN A 374 0.98 0.29 34.30
N GLY A 375 2.12 0.90 33.95
CA GLY A 375 3.19 1.27 34.87
C GLY A 375 4.18 0.14 35.21
N THR A 376 3.90 -1.10 34.79
CA THR A 376 4.79 -2.25 35.04
C THR A 376 6.13 -2.03 34.36
N LYS A 377 7.23 -2.15 35.12
CA LYS A 377 8.59 -2.00 34.57
C LYS A 377 8.97 -3.23 33.76
N ILE A 378 9.68 -3.02 32.65
CA ILE A 378 10.29 -4.13 31.90
C ILE A 378 11.47 -4.69 32.73
N ARG A 379 11.55 -6.02 32.82
CA ARG A 379 12.72 -6.71 33.38
C ARG A 379 13.78 -6.83 32.29
N TYR A 380 15.01 -6.41 32.60
CA TYR A 380 16.13 -6.53 31.68
C TYR A 380 16.79 -7.89 31.87
N ALA A 381 16.63 -8.78 30.89
CA ALA A 381 17.42 -9.99 30.82
C ALA A 381 18.88 -9.65 30.47
N LYS A 382 19.83 -10.51 30.87
CA LYS A 382 21.27 -10.31 30.59
C LYS A 382 21.57 -10.17 29.09
N GLU A 383 20.84 -10.90 28.26
CA GLU A 383 20.96 -10.94 26.79
C GLU A 383 19.76 -10.29 26.09
N LEU A 384 19.16 -9.27 26.73
CA LEU A 384 17.96 -8.63 26.20
C LEU A 384 18.21 -8.00 24.82
N SER A 385 19.34 -7.34 24.60
CA SER A 385 19.60 -6.62 23.34
C SER A 385 19.65 -7.55 22.12
N ASP A 386 20.09 -8.79 22.26
CA ASP A 386 20.17 -9.74 21.15
C ASP A 386 18.81 -10.34 20.77
N ASN A 387 17.86 -10.38 21.70
CA ASN A 387 16.56 -11.04 21.49
C ASN A 387 15.36 -10.08 21.45
N ILE A 388 15.57 -8.81 21.77
CA ILE A 388 14.47 -7.85 21.89
C ILE A 388 13.89 -7.49 20.52
N ARG A 389 12.58 -7.67 20.40
CA ARG A 389 11.80 -7.14 19.29
C ARG A 389 11.07 -5.89 19.73
N ILE A 390 11.19 -4.83 18.94
CA ILE A 390 10.44 -3.60 19.13
C ILE A 390 9.60 -3.32 17.88
N TYR A 391 8.51 -2.58 18.05
CA TYR A 391 7.50 -2.38 17.02
C TYR A 391 7.09 -0.92 16.96
N SER A 392 6.78 -0.42 15.76
CA SER A 392 6.42 0.99 15.56
C SER A 392 5.22 1.45 16.41
N GLU A 393 4.29 0.54 16.75
CA GLU A 393 3.10 0.85 17.55
C GLU A 393 3.38 0.97 19.05
N THR A 394 4.52 0.45 19.53
CA THR A 394 4.83 0.38 20.97
C THR A 394 5.99 1.27 21.39
N VAL A 395 6.81 1.76 20.46
CA VAL A 395 7.99 2.59 20.81
C VAL A 395 7.64 3.87 21.55
N GLU A 396 6.47 4.47 21.32
CA GLU A 396 5.99 5.63 22.08
C GLU A 396 5.47 5.21 23.46
N SER A 397 4.55 4.25 23.52
CA SER A 397 3.91 3.83 24.77
C SER A 397 4.88 3.20 25.77
N LEU A 398 6.00 2.67 25.29
CA LEU A 398 7.10 2.13 26.10
C LEU A 398 8.14 3.21 26.51
N ASN A 399 7.97 4.47 26.12
CA ASN A 399 8.96 5.56 26.31
C ASN A 399 10.31 5.34 25.61
N ILE A 400 10.38 4.48 24.59
CA ILE A 400 11.62 4.23 23.84
C ILE A 400 12.02 5.49 23.06
N LEU A 401 11.06 6.11 22.36
CA LEU A 401 11.31 7.34 21.60
C LEU A 401 11.75 8.50 22.49
N GLU A 402 11.07 8.73 23.61
CA GLU A 402 11.43 9.80 24.54
C GLU A 402 12.82 9.57 25.13
N LYS A 403 13.17 8.33 25.47
CA LYS A 403 14.50 8.02 25.96
C LYS A 403 15.58 8.22 24.91
N LEU A 404 15.34 7.81 23.66
CA LEU A 404 16.25 8.07 22.54
C LEU A 404 16.45 9.56 22.28
N ARG A 405 15.42 10.39 22.45
CA ARG A 405 15.51 11.85 22.26
C ARG A 405 16.63 12.49 23.08
N HIS A 406 16.91 11.94 24.27
CA HIS A 406 17.97 12.41 25.16
C HIS A 406 19.33 11.75 24.90
N LEU A 407 19.35 10.52 24.37
CA LEU A 407 20.55 9.67 24.29
C LEU A 407 21.20 9.64 22.90
N ASP A 408 20.41 9.76 21.84
CA ASP A 408 20.85 9.75 20.45
C ASP A 408 19.80 10.47 19.58
N LYS A 409 20.02 11.77 19.36
CA LYS A 409 19.09 12.62 18.59
C LYS A 409 18.99 12.20 17.13
N LYS A 410 20.03 11.59 16.54
CA LYS A 410 20.03 11.13 15.15
C LYS A 410 19.10 9.93 15.01
N LEU A 411 19.27 8.92 15.85
CA LEU A 411 18.43 7.72 15.87
C LEU A 411 17.00 8.03 16.29
N TYR A 412 16.79 8.97 17.23
CA TYR A 412 15.47 9.48 17.56
C TYR A 412 14.74 10.04 16.34
N LYS A 413 15.37 10.96 15.58
CA LYS A 413 14.78 11.56 14.38
C LYS A 413 14.43 10.50 13.34
N HIS A 414 15.31 9.53 13.14
CA HIS A 414 15.10 8.43 12.19
C HIS A 414 13.91 7.55 12.59
N LEU A 415 13.87 7.10 13.84
CA LEU A 415 12.77 6.28 14.34
C LEU A 415 11.44 7.06 14.37
N LYS A 416 11.47 8.34 14.74
CA LYS A 416 10.29 9.21 14.74
C LYS A 416 9.74 9.39 13.33
N TYR A 417 10.60 9.56 12.32
CA TYR A 417 10.19 9.61 10.92
C TYR A 417 9.48 8.33 10.48
N ILE A 418 9.98 7.15 10.88
CA ILE A 418 9.34 5.86 10.60
C ILE A 418 7.94 5.78 11.19
N VAL A 419 7.78 6.18 12.46
CA VAL A 419 6.49 6.17 13.17
C VAL A 419 5.51 7.16 12.53
N ASP A 420 5.92 8.40 12.31
CA ASP A 420 5.07 9.50 11.82
C ASP A 420 4.57 9.25 10.40
N ASN A 421 5.42 8.68 9.54
CA ASN A 421 5.07 8.37 8.16
C ASN A 421 4.52 6.96 7.98
N LYS A 422 4.23 6.25 9.09
CA LYS A 422 3.73 4.87 9.10
C LYS A 422 4.53 3.93 8.19
N ILE A 423 5.86 4.08 8.18
CA ILE A 423 6.74 3.18 7.44
C ILE A 423 6.66 1.78 8.05
N ARG A 424 6.64 0.77 7.19
CA ARG A 424 6.56 -0.65 7.54
C ARG A 424 7.64 -1.44 6.80
N PHE A 425 7.97 -2.62 7.32
CA PHE A 425 9.04 -3.45 6.78
C PHE A 425 8.49 -4.82 6.36
N LEU A 426 8.65 -5.16 5.08
CA LEU A 426 8.24 -6.45 4.54
C LEU A 426 9.46 -7.36 4.40
N LYS A 427 9.49 -8.41 5.22
CA LYS A 427 10.53 -9.44 5.09
C LYS A 427 10.31 -10.22 3.80
N VAL A 428 11.33 -10.32 2.96
CA VAL A 428 11.28 -11.15 1.75
C VAL A 428 11.19 -12.63 2.16
N LYS A 429 10.24 -13.37 1.57
CA LYS A 429 10.07 -14.81 1.79
C LYS A 429 10.59 -15.65 0.62
N SER A 430 10.36 -15.21 -0.60
CA SER A 430 10.89 -15.88 -1.80
C SER A 430 10.87 -14.95 -3.00
N VAL A 431 11.76 -15.21 -3.95
CA VAL A 431 11.76 -14.61 -5.28
C VAL A 431 11.67 -15.74 -6.29
N LYS A 432 10.62 -15.74 -7.11
CA LYS A 432 10.33 -16.85 -8.04
C LYS A 432 10.18 -16.32 -9.46
N LYS A 433 10.67 -17.09 -10.44
CA LYS A 433 10.37 -16.79 -11.85
C LYS A 433 8.88 -17.00 -12.11
N VAL A 434 8.30 -16.12 -12.91
CA VAL A 434 6.91 -16.22 -13.38
C VAL A 434 6.87 -15.99 -14.88
N SER A 435 5.69 -16.18 -15.49
CA SER A 435 5.49 -15.96 -16.92
C SER A 435 5.86 -14.54 -17.31
N ASP A 436 6.36 -14.40 -18.55
CA ASP A 436 6.69 -13.12 -19.13
C ASP A 436 5.40 -12.30 -19.35
N GLU A 437 5.46 -11.00 -19.12
CA GLU A 437 4.34 -10.08 -19.38
C GLU A 437 4.90 -8.76 -19.94
N ILE A 438 4.04 -7.99 -20.61
CA ILE A 438 4.31 -6.60 -20.99
C ILE A 438 4.59 -5.78 -19.73
N THR A 439 5.61 -4.92 -19.79
CA THR A 439 6.02 -4.12 -18.63
C THR A 439 6.06 -2.63 -18.92
N TYR A 440 5.85 -1.85 -17.86
CA TYR A 440 5.75 -0.40 -17.86
C TYR A 440 6.75 0.17 -16.85
N ASP A 441 7.21 1.38 -17.12
CA ASP A 441 7.96 2.19 -16.16
C ASP A 441 7.82 3.67 -16.51
N PHE A 442 8.24 4.56 -15.62
CA PHE A 442 8.19 6.00 -15.85
C PHE A 442 9.28 6.74 -15.07
N THR A 443 9.76 7.87 -15.59
CA THR A 443 10.76 8.68 -14.88
C THR A 443 10.09 9.70 -13.96
N VAL A 444 10.54 9.75 -12.71
CA VAL A 444 10.15 10.77 -11.73
C VAL A 444 11.19 11.89 -11.69
N GLU A 445 10.71 13.14 -11.62
CA GLU A 445 11.53 14.36 -11.59
C GLU A 445 12.39 14.46 -10.32
N ASP A 446 13.68 14.76 -10.49
CA ASP A 446 14.73 14.97 -9.46
C ASP A 446 14.99 13.82 -8.49
N VAL A 447 14.11 12.83 -8.42
CA VAL A 447 14.19 11.71 -7.51
C VAL A 447 13.83 10.47 -8.29
N HIS A 448 14.69 9.46 -8.23
CA HIS A 448 14.47 8.23 -8.97
C HIS A 448 13.62 7.22 -8.18
N GLU A 449 12.65 7.66 -7.37
CA GLU A 449 11.85 6.79 -6.50
C GLU A 449 10.36 7.13 -6.52
N PHE A 450 9.52 6.13 -6.33
CA PHE A 450 8.06 6.28 -6.20
C PHE A 450 7.44 5.14 -5.40
N PHE A 451 6.21 5.32 -4.94
CA PHE A 451 5.45 4.29 -4.23
C PHE A 451 4.58 3.49 -5.20
N VAL A 452 4.71 2.17 -5.18
CA VAL A 452 3.92 1.25 -6.00
C VAL A 452 3.56 0.01 -5.20
N ASN A 453 2.29 -0.40 -5.23
CA ASN A 453 1.75 -1.49 -4.40
C ASN A 453 2.18 -1.35 -2.92
N GLY A 454 2.25 -0.12 -2.41
CA GLY A 454 2.67 0.19 -1.04
C GLY A 454 4.16 0.06 -0.73
N VAL A 455 5.00 -0.36 -1.68
CA VAL A 455 6.47 -0.45 -1.52
C VAL A 455 7.18 0.67 -2.27
N ILE A 456 8.38 1.03 -1.81
CA ILE A 456 9.22 2.04 -2.46
C ILE A 456 10.07 1.38 -3.54
N SER A 457 9.86 1.79 -4.78
CA SER A 457 10.58 1.32 -5.97
C SER A 457 11.42 2.43 -6.58
N GLN A 458 12.47 2.02 -7.29
CA GLN A 458 13.26 2.91 -8.13
C GLN A 458 12.73 2.90 -9.57
N ASN A 459 12.64 4.06 -10.24
CA ASN A 459 12.43 4.06 -11.69
C ASN A 459 13.74 3.85 -12.44
N CYS A 460 13.62 3.40 -13.69
CA CYS A 460 14.73 3.37 -14.61
C CYS A 460 15.31 4.77 -14.83
N VAL A 461 16.64 4.82 -14.88
CA VAL A 461 17.38 5.92 -15.50
C VAL A 461 17.52 5.59 -17.00
N GLY A 462 16.46 5.79 -17.77
CA GLY A 462 16.50 5.58 -19.23
C GLY A 462 17.38 6.57 -20.01
N LYS A 463 18.05 7.52 -19.34
CA LYS A 463 18.45 8.78 -19.95
C LYS A 463 19.92 8.98 -20.35
N TYR A 464 20.88 8.12 -20.00
CA TYR A 464 22.27 8.39 -20.45
C TYR A 464 23.01 7.26 -21.19
N HIS A 465 22.74 5.98 -20.93
CA HIS A 465 23.28 4.91 -21.76
C HIS A 465 22.52 3.58 -21.61
N PRO A 466 22.25 2.82 -22.69
CA PRO A 466 21.61 1.50 -22.62
C PRO A 466 22.48 0.42 -21.92
N HIS A 467 23.66 0.81 -21.41
CA HIS A 467 24.62 -0.05 -20.71
C HIS A 467 24.70 0.25 -19.19
N GLY A 468 23.79 1.06 -18.64
CA GLY A 468 23.70 1.37 -17.20
C GLY A 468 24.57 2.55 -16.75
N ASP A 469 24.43 2.93 -15.47
CA ASP A 469 25.08 4.12 -14.87
C ASP A 469 26.61 4.06 -14.94
N THR A 470 27.20 2.87 -14.86
CA THR A 470 28.66 2.67 -14.96
C THR A 470 29.22 3.20 -16.28
N ALA A 471 28.58 2.89 -17.40
CA ALA A 471 29.05 3.33 -18.72
C ALA A 471 28.96 4.87 -18.89
N VAL A 472 27.99 5.51 -18.23
CA VAL A 472 27.82 6.97 -18.24
C VAL A 472 28.90 7.62 -17.40
N TYR A 473 29.13 7.10 -16.20
CA TYR A 473 30.15 7.61 -15.30
C TYR A 473 31.54 7.48 -15.91
N ASP A 474 31.89 6.31 -16.45
CA ASP A 474 33.17 6.09 -17.14
C ASP A 474 33.33 7.02 -18.35
N ALA A 475 32.27 7.22 -19.13
CA ALA A 475 32.30 8.14 -20.27
C ALA A 475 32.47 9.61 -19.81
N LEU A 476 31.78 10.04 -18.77
CA LEU A 476 31.90 11.40 -18.21
C LEU A 476 33.29 11.66 -17.63
N VAL A 477 33.81 10.71 -16.85
CA VAL A 477 35.18 10.76 -16.30
C VAL A 477 36.19 10.85 -17.45
N ARG A 478 36.05 10.01 -18.48
CA ARG A 478 36.93 10.03 -19.66
C ARG A 478 36.82 11.33 -20.46
N MET A 479 35.64 11.93 -20.56
CA MET A 479 35.43 13.18 -21.30
C MET A 479 35.93 14.43 -20.57
N ALA A 480 36.11 14.35 -19.26
CA ALA A 480 36.60 15.44 -18.43
C ALA A 480 38.11 15.37 -18.12
N GLN A 481 38.74 14.20 -18.29
CA GLN A 481 40.18 14.05 -18.16
C GLN A 481 40.93 14.61 -19.38
N ASP A 482 41.92 15.46 -19.14
CA ASP A 482 42.75 16.12 -20.16
C ASP A 482 43.68 15.18 -20.92
N PHE A 483 44.05 14.05 -20.32
CA PHE A 483 44.86 13.01 -20.96
C PHE A 483 44.05 11.97 -21.74
N SER A 484 42.74 11.89 -21.51
CA SER A 484 41.88 10.82 -22.06
C SER A 484 41.41 11.09 -23.50
N LEU A 485 41.31 12.36 -23.88
CA LEU A 485 40.91 12.82 -25.22
C LEU A 485 41.78 14.02 -25.63
N ARG A 486 41.89 14.29 -26.94
CA ARG A 486 42.68 15.44 -27.45
C ARG A 486 42.24 16.80 -26.86
N LYS A 487 40.97 16.91 -26.47
CA LYS A 487 40.42 18.05 -25.72
C LYS A 487 39.37 17.53 -24.73
N PRO A 488 39.35 18.05 -23.49
CA PRO A 488 38.21 17.86 -22.59
C PRO A 488 36.93 18.36 -23.26
N LEU A 489 35.87 17.54 -23.19
CA LEU A 489 34.55 17.87 -23.74
C LEU A 489 33.56 18.28 -22.65
N VAL A 490 33.88 17.97 -21.39
CA VAL A 490 33.10 18.29 -20.20
C VAL A 490 34.04 18.90 -19.18
N ASP A 491 33.60 19.96 -18.50
CA ASP A 491 34.35 20.55 -17.38
C ASP A 491 34.09 19.72 -16.12
N GLY A 492 35.13 19.12 -15.56
CA GLY A 492 35.03 18.30 -14.36
C GLY A 492 34.84 19.16 -13.12
N GLN A 493 33.93 18.77 -12.21
CA GLN A 493 33.85 19.39 -10.89
C GLN A 493 34.32 18.40 -9.81
N GLY A 494 35.42 18.75 -9.14
CA GLY A 494 36.07 17.93 -8.12
C GLY A 494 36.50 16.55 -8.64
N ASN A 495 36.57 15.55 -7.76
CA ASN A 495 36.82 14.14 -8.13
C ASN A 495 35.51 13.41 -8.48
N PHE A 496 34.70 13.99 -9.38
CA PHE A 496 33.46 13.37 -9.90
C PHE A 496 32.48 12.88 -8.81
N GLY A 497 32.43 13.59 -7.67
CA GLY A 497 31.65 13.22 -6.48
C GLY A 497 32.10 13.83 -5.14
N SER A 498 33.31 14.40 -5.05
CA SER A 498 33.76 15.21 -3.90
C SER A 498 33.77 16.69 -4.25
N ILE A 499 33.07 17.52 -3.46
CA ILE A 499 33.03 18.99 -3.61
C ILE A 499 34.37 19.62 -3.20
N ASP A 500 35.16 18.94 -2.36
CA ASP A 500 36.31 19.51 -1.68
C ASP A 500 37.65 19.34 -2.44
N GLY A 501 37.62 18.81 -3.67
CA GLY A 501 38.79 18.80 -4.56
C GLY A 501 39.91 17.83 -4.18
N ASP A 502 39.62 16.82 -3.36
CA ASP A 502 40.59 15.77 -3.03
C ASP A 502 41.10 15.04 -4.28
N ASN A 503 42.39 14.71 -4.29
CA ASN A 503 42.99 13.91 -5.36
C ASN A 503 42.27 12.55 -5.49
N ALA A 504 42.19 12.02 -6.71
CA ALA A 504 41.65 10.69 -6.94
C ALA A 504 42.36 9.67 -6.06
N ALA A 505 41.61 8.95 -5.22
CA ALA A 505 42.14 7.81 -4.49
C ALA A 505 42.59 6.76 -5.52
N ALA A 506 43.88 6.42 -5.48
CA ALA A 506 44.53 5.47 -6.39
C ALA A 506 43.98 4.05 -6.25
#